data_AF-A0A2T0U1K6-F1
#
_entry.id   AF-A0A2T0U1K6-F1
#
_cell.length_a   1.000
_cell.length_b   1.000
_cell.length_c   1.000
_cell.angle_alpha   90.00
_cell.angle_beta   90.00
_cell.angle_gamma   90.00
#
_symmetry.space_group_name_H-M   'P 1'
#
loop_
_entity.id
_entity.type
_entity.pdbx_description
1 polymer ?
#
loop_
_entity_poly.entity_id
_entity_poly.type
_entity_poly.pdbx_seq_one_letter_code
_entity_poly.pdbx_strand_id
1 'polypeptide(L)'
;MTTDTSTPEAGDVRAAALRTLDRLVGTWTVSGPGGLGGEVRYEWMAGGCWLVQHVDLRHGDEHDRGVEYIGWDESSGELRSHFFGSRGELLEYTYRVEGDLLTIWFGDTGSPARFEGRFSADGRVNDGAWSWPGGGYASTMTRA
;
A
#
# COMPACT_ATOMS: atom_id res chain seq x y z
N MET A 1 10.78 -1.60 -44.05
CA MET A 1 9.83 -1.08 -43.05
C MET A 1 9.86 -2.06 -41.89
N THR A 2 10.85 -1.90 -41.01
CA THR A 2 11.02 -2.72 -39.81
C THR A 2 10.42 -1.95 -38.66
N THR A 3 9.33 -2.48 -38.11
CA THR A 3 8.72 -2.00 -36.86
C THR A 3 9.67 -2.34 -35.72
N ASP A 4 10.33 -1.32 -35.17
CA ASP A 4 11.07 -1.42 -33.92
C ASP A 4 10.06 -1.66 -32.80
N THR A 5 10.06 -2.85 -32.24
CA THR A 5 9.30 -3.17 -31.02
C THR A 5 10.28 -2.97 -29.89
N SER A 6 10.47 -1.71 -29.48
CA SER A 6 11.32 -1.38 -28.35
C SER A 6 10.65 -1.91 -27.08
N THR A 7 11.27 -2.90 -26.45
CA THR A 7 10.99 -3.30 -25.07
C THR A 7 11.13 -2.07 -24.18
N PRO A 8 10.16 -1.74 -23.31
CA PRO A 8 10.32 -0.61 -22.40
C PRO A 8 11.57 -0.82 -21.54
N GLU A 9 12.45 0.19 -21.48
CA GLU A 9 13.63 0.14 -20.62
C GLU A 9 13.18 0.01 -19.15
N ALA A 10 13.95 -0.71 -18.33
CA ALA A 10 13.61 -0.95 -16.92
C ALA A 10 13.32 0.34 -16.13
N GLY A 11 13.93 1.48 -16.53
CA GLY A 11 13.65 2.80 -15.96
C GLY A 11 12.20 3.27 -16.16
N ASP A 12 11.60 2.97 -17.31
CA ASP A 12 10.21 3.35 -17.60
C ASP A 12 9.21 2.55 -16.76
N VAL A 13 9.49 1.25 -16.57
CA VAL A 13 8.64 0.36 -15.77
C VAL A 13 8.68 0.76 -14.30
N ARG A 14 9.87 0.95 -13.74
CA ARG A 14 10.04 1.44 -12.36
C ARG A 14 9.34 2.77 -12.14
N ALA A 15 9.57 3.75 -13.03
CA ALA A 15 8.96 5.07 -12.88
C ALA A 15 7.43 5.00 -13.00
N ALA A 16 6.90 4.17 -13.91
CA ALA A 16 5.47 3.93 -14.02
C ALA A 16 4.88 3.31 -12.76
N ALA A 17 5.53 2.29 -12.19
CA ALA A 17 5.11 1.65 -10.95
C ALA A 17 5.07 2.64 -9.78
N LEU A 18 6.15 3.41 -9.57
CA LEU A 18 6.21 4.40 -8.49
C LEU A 18 5.10 5.45 -8.60
N ARG A 19 4.81 5.97 -9.81
CA ARG A 19 3.71 6.93 -10.03
C ARG A 19 2.34 6.38 -9.63
N THR A 20 2.12 5.07 -9.67
CA THR A 20 0.82 4.51 -9.25
C THR A 20 0.51 4.79 -7.77
N LEU A 21 1.56 4.95 -6.94
CA LEU A 21 1.46 5.24 -5.51
C LEU A 21 1.07 6.69 -5.19
N ASP A 22 1.14 7.62 -6.15
CA ASP A 22 0.85 9.05 -5.93
C ASP A 22 -0.53 9.29 -5.31
N ARG A 23 -1.51 8.44 -5.63
CA ARG A 23 -2.87 8.54 -5.09
C ARG A 23 -2.95 8.32 -3.58
N LEU A 24 -1.99 7.61 -3.00
CA LEU A 24 -1.92 7.35 -1.55
C LEU A 24 -1.46 8.58 -0.78
N VAL A 25 -0.68 9.47 -1.42
CA VAL A 25 -0.06 10.64 -0.77
C VAL A 25 -1.10 11.49 -0.05
N GLY A 26 -0.89 11.76 1.23
CA GLY A 26 -1.78 12.52 2.09
C GLY A 26 -2.12 11.78 3.39
N THR A 27 -3.01 12.40 4.17
CA THR A 27 -3.49 11.85 5.44
C THR A 27 -4.86 11.20 5.26
N TRP A 28 -5.03 10.04 5.87
CA TRP A 28 -6.24 9.24 5.80
C TRP A 28 -6.66 8.82 7.19
N THR A 29 -7.91 9.09 7.54
CA THR A 29 -8.58 8.45 8.68
C THR A 29 -8.98 7.04 8.27
N VAL A 30 -8.56 6.05 9.05
CA VAL A 30 -8.97 4.65 8.88
C VAL A 30 -10.12 4.35 9.81
N SER A 31 -11.08 3.55 9.35
CA SER A 31 -12.19 3.06 10.16
C SER A 31 -12.62 1.66 9.71
N GLY A 32 -13.18 0.89 10.63
CA GLY A 32 -13.77 -0.42 10.33
C GLY A 32 -14.54 -0.99 11.52
N PRO A 33 -15.08 -2.21 11.39
CA PRO A 33 -15.76 -2.90 12.49
C PRO A 33 -14.79 -3.21 13.63
N GLY A 34 -15.34 -3.60 14.79
CA GLY A 34 -14.53 -4.03 15.94
C GLY A 34 -13.74 -2.92 16.63
N GLY A 35 -14.05 -1.65 16.34
CA GLY A 35 -13.29 -0.52 16.88
C GLY A 35 -11.99 -0.25 16.14
N LEU A 36 -11.82 -0.79 14.92
CA LEU A 36 -10.74 -0.38 14.03
C LEU A 36 -10.86 1.12 13.74
N GLY A 37 -9.81 1.88 14.05
CA GLY A 37 -9.77 3.30 13.76
C GLY A 37 -8.39 3.92 13.94
N GLY A 38 -8.16 5.09 13.35
CA GLY A 38 -6.93 5.83 13.52
C GLY A 38 -6.55 6.61 12.27
N GLU A 39 -5.26 6.83 12.09
CA GLU A 39 -4.72 7.60 10.97
C GLU A 39 -3.55 6.86 10.31
N VAL A 40 -3.50 6.95 8.98
CA VAL A 40 -2.29 6.70 8.21
C VAL A 40 -1.93 7.92 7.38
N ARG A 41 -0.64 8.19 7.22
CA ARG A 41 -0.15 9.33 6.43
C ARG A 41 0.93 8.87 5.48
N TYR A 42 0.77 9.21 4.21
CA TYR A 42 1.71 8.90 3.15
C TYR A 42 2.41 10.16 2.66
N GLU A 43 3.73 10.10 2.53
CA GLU A 43 4.54 11.16 1.93
C GLU A 43 5.72 10.60 1.14
N TRP A 44 6.11 11.29 0.08
CA TRP A 44 7.32 10.92 -0.66
C TRP A 44 8.56 11.31 0.14
N MET A 45 9.49 10.37 0.31
CA MET A 45 10.84 10.69 0.77
C MET A 45 11.57 11.52 -0.29
N ALA A 46 12.49 12.37 0.15
CA ALA A 46 13.40 13.09 -0.74
C ALA A 46 14.04 12.14 -1.77
N GLY A 47 13.94 12.52 -3.05
CA GLY A 47 14.41 11.69 -4.17
C GLY A 47 13.34 10.83 -4.84
N GLY A 48 12.13 10.72 -4.28
CA GLY A 48 10.98 10.07 -4.96
C GLY A 48 11.12 8.57 -5.19
N CYS A 49 12.08 7.92 -4.52
CA CYS A 49 12.31 6.48 -4.64
C CYS A 49 11.47 5.65 -3.65
N TRP A 50 11.01 6.28 -2.56
CA TRP A 50 10.29 5.64 -1.47
C TRP A 50 9.08 6.49 -1.07
N LEU A 51 7.90 5.88 -1.09
CA LEU A 51 6.73 6.41 -0.39
C LEU A 51 6.81 5.94 1.06
N VAL A 52 6.72 6.87 2.00
CA VAL A 52 6.76 6.60 3.43
C VAL A 52 5.33 6.65 3.96
N GLN A 53 4.90 5.58 4.61
CA GLN A 53 3.66 5.52 5.36
C GLN A 53 3.94 5.59 6.85
N HIS A 54 3.24 6.48 7.55
CA HIS A 54 3.19 6.51 9.00
C HIS A 54 1.86 5.90 9.45
N VAL A 55 1.92 4.99 10.41
CA VAL A 55 0.76 4.24 10.90
C VAL A 55 0.52 4.57 12.37
N ASP A 56 -0.72 4.95 12.69
CA ASP A 56 -1.23 5.07 14.06
C ASP A 56 -2.69 4.55 14.07
N LEU A 57 -2.82 3.23 14.23
CA LEU A 57 -4.10 2.52 14.16
C LEU A 57 -4.40 1.79 15.46
N ARG A 58 -5.68 1.72 15.83
CA ARG A 58 -6.16 0.97 16.98
C ARG A 58 -7.18 -0.04 16.55
N HIS A 59 -7.16 -1.21 17.20
CA HIS A 59 -8.16 -2.25 17.04
C HIS A 59 -8.43 -2.86 18.42
N GLY A 60 -9.52 -2.44 19.06
CA GLY A 60 -9.76 -2.76 20.47
C GLY A 60 -8.65 -2.19 21.36
N ASP A 61 -8.00 -3.05 22.14
CA ASP A 61 -6.88 -2.68 23.02
C ASP A 61 -5.52 -2.69 22.31
N GLU A 62 -5.46 -3.18 21.07
CA GLU A 62 -4.23 -3.19 20.26
C GLU A 62 -3.99 -1.81 19.63
N HIS A 63 -2.73 -1.37 19.65
CA HIS A 63 -2.30 -0.09 19.09
C HIS A 63 -1.11 -0.33 18.15
N ASP A 64 -1.40 -0.39 16.86
CA ASP A 64 -0.41 -0.55 15.80
C ASP A 64 0.15 0.81 15.42
N ARG A 65 1.37 1.07 15.88
CA ARG A 65 2.18 2.22 15.45
C ARG A 65 3.40 1.76 14.70
N GLY A 66 3.77 2.47 13.64
CA GLY A 66 4.98 2.16 12.90
C GLY A 66 5.21 3.07 11.70
N VAL A 67 6.27 2.75 10.96
CA VAL A 67 6.62 3.40 9.71
C VAL A 67 6.89 2.35 8.65
N GLU A 68 6.41 2.57 7.45
CA GLU A 68 6.60 1.68 6.31
C GLU A 68 7.21 2.42 5.14
N TYR A 69 8.18 1.79 4.49
CA TYR A 69 8.82 2.31 3.29
C TYR A 69 8.43 1.44 2.12
N ILE A 70 7.76 2.03 1.13
CA ILE A 70 7.24 1.38 -0.07
C ILE A 70 8.04 1.88 -1.26
N GLY A 71 8.62 0.97 -2.05
CA GLY A 71 9.47 1.33 -3.18
C GLY A 71 9.59 0.22 -4.20
N TRP A 72 10.28 0.52 -5.29
CA TRP A 72 10.56 -0.45 -6.34
C TRP A 72 11.70 -1.38 -5.91
N ASP A 73 11.43 -2.69 -5.96
CA ASP A 73 12.45 -3.71 -5.77
C ASP A 73 12.90 -4.26 -7.14
N GLU A 74 14.17 -4.00 -7.48
CA GLU A 74 14.74 -4.43 -8.77
C GLU A 74 14.84 -5.96 -8.89
N SER A 75 14.88 -6.69 -7.77
CA SER A 75 15.04 -8.15 -7.79
C SER A 75 13.77 -8.89 -8.19
N SER A 76 12.62 -8.41 -7.70
CA SER A 76 11.29 -8.94 -8.00
C SER A 76 10.61 -8.22 -9.16
N GLY A 77 11.00 -6.98 -9.45
CA GLY A 77 10.30 -6.12 -10.39
C GLY A 77 8.92 -5.71 -9.88
N GLU A 78 8.77 -5.56 -8.56
CA GLU A 78 7.51 -5.20 -7.90
C GLU A 78 7.68 -4.04 -6.93
N LEU A 79 6.55 -3.44 -6.53
CA LEU A 79 6.54 -2.48 -5.41
C LEU A 79 6.53 -3.28 -4.12
N ARG A 80 7.62 -3.22 -3.37
CA ARG A 80 7.80 -3.91 -2.10
C ARG A 80 7.85 -2.92 -0.95
N SER A 81 7.43 -3.35 0.22
CA SER A 81 7.50 -2.54 1.42
C SER A 81 8.07 -3.28 2.62
N HIS A 82 8.58 -2.48 3.56
CA HIS A 82 9.01 -2.94 4.88
C HIS A 82 8.37 -2.05 5.94
N PHE A 83 7.52 -2.63 6.78
CA PHE A 83 6.91 -1.98 7.93
C PHE A 83 7.72 -2.29 9.21
N PHE A 84 8.07 -1.23 9.93
CA PHE A 84 8.76 -1.27 11.21
C PHE A 84 7.77 -0.88 12.30
N GLY A 85 7.31 -1.88 13.05
CA GLY A 85 6.30 -1.72 14.09
C GLY A 85 6.89 -1.37 15.45
N SER A 86 6.09 -0.66 16.25
CA SER A 86 6.46 -0.21 17.59
C SER A 86 6.64 -1.34 18.61
N ARG A 87 6.22 -2.57 18.29
CA ARG A 87 6.41 -3.76 19.13
C ARG A 87 7.58 -4.63 18.64
N GLY A 88 8.40 -4.12 17.73
CA GLY A 88 9.58 -4.78 17.19
C GLY A 88 9.31 -5.64 15.95
N GLU A 89 8.17 -5.46 15.30
CA GLU A 89 7.83 -6.15 14.06
C GLU A 89 8.63 -5.62 12.88
N LEU A 90 9.04 -6.54 12.00
CA LEU A 90 9.47 -6.25 10.65
C LEU A 90 8.58 -7.08 9.71
N LEU A 91 7.67 -6.41 9.01
CA LEU A 91 6.72 -7.05 8.11
C LEU A 91 6.99 -6.60 6.67
N GLU A 92 6.86 -7.51 5.73
CA GLU A 92 7.06 -7.24 4.31
C GLU A 92 5.74 -7.37 3.55
N TYR A 93 5.52 -6.47 2.59
CA TYR A 93 4.35 -6.51 1.72
C TYR A 93 4.73 -6.26 0.26
N THR A 94 3.88 -6.73 -0.65
CA THR A 94 3.88 -6.33 -2.06
C THR A 94 2.66 -5.48 -2.36
N TYR A 95 2.86 -4.35 -3.04
CA TYR A 95 1.81 -3.43 -3.47
C TYR A 95 1.53 -3.57 -4.96
N ARG A 96 0.24 -3.47 -5.32
CA ARG A 96 -0.18 -3.25 -6.70
C ARG A 96 -1.34 -2.28 -6.73
N VAL A 97 -1.27 -1.35 -7.67
CA VAL A 97 -2.32 -0.37 -7.86
C VAL A 97 -2.72 -0.29 -9.33
N GLU A 98 -3.94 -0.73 -9.64
CA GLU A 98 -4.45 -0.91 -10.99
C GLU A 98 -5.80 -0.19 -11.13
N GLY A 99 -5.85 0.89 -11.92
CA GLY A 99 -7.07 1.67 -12.07
C GLY A 99 -7.47 2.31 -10.73
N ASP A 100 -8.56 1.84 -10.12
CA ASP A 100 -9.06 2.22 -8.80
C ASP A 100 -8.77 1.18 -7.71
N LEU A 101 -8.21 0.02 -8.05
CA LEU A 101 -7.96 -1.07 -7.13
C LEU A 101 -6.57 -0.96 -6.50
N LEU A 102 -6.51 -1.02 -5.18
CA LEU A 102 -5.31 -1.24 -4.39
C LEU A 102 -5.33 -2.68 -3.87
N THR A 103 -4.26 -3.42 -4.15
CA THR A 103 -3.98 -4.71 -3.54
C THR A 103 -2.67 -4.65 -2.78
N ILE A 104 -2.69 -5.13 -1.54
CA ILE A 104 -1.49 -5.26 -0.69
C ILE A 104 -1.43 -6.69 -0.20
N TRP A 105 -0.41 -7.45 -0.62
CA TRP A 105 -0.18 -8.81 -0.14
C TRP A 105 0.78 -8.79 1.04
N PHE A 106 0.50 -9.60 2.07
CA PHE A 106 1.51 -9.92 3.09
C PHE A 106 2.53 -10.89 2.49
N GLY A 107 3.79 -10.47 2.41
CA GLY A 107 4.83 -11.13 1.62
C GLY A 107 4.65 -10.88 0.12
N ASP A 108 4.78 -11.94 -0.68
CA ASP A 108 4.80 -11.85 -2.14
C ASP A 108 3.40 -11.79 -2.78
N THR A 109 3.35 -11.34 -4.05
CA THR A 109 2.14 -11.39 -4.89
C THR A 109 1.50 -12.77 -4.87
N GLY A 110 0.18 -12.81 -4.65
CA GLY A 110 -0.60 -14.05 -4.61
C GLY A 110 -0.75 -14.66 -3.21
N SER A 111 -0.15 -14.04 -2.19
CA SER A 111 -0.41 -14.41 -0.79
C SER A 111 -1.92 -14.45 -0.49
N PRO A 112 -2.42 -15.47 0.24
CA PRO A 112 -3.82 -15.51 0.63
C PRO A 112 -4.14 -14.45 1.68
N ALA A 113 -3.12 -13.92 2.38
CA ALA A 113 -3.23 -12.80 3.30
C ALA A 113 -3.02 -11.48 2.54
N ARG A 114 -4.11 -10.74 2.28
CA ARG A 114 -4.06 -9.51 1.48
C ARG A 114 -5.17 -8.52 1.81
N PHE A 115 -4.89 -7.25 1.58
CA PHE A 115 -5.87 -6.18 1.45
C PHE A 115 -6.30 -6.03 0.00
N GLU A 116 -7.60 -5.84 -0.22
CA GLU A 116 -8.15 -5.35 -1.49
C GLU A 116 -9.11 -4.21 -1.20
N GLY A 117 -8.88 -3.04 -1.79
CA GLY A 117 -9.74 -1.86 -1.61
C GLY A 117 -9.81 -0.98 -2.83
N ARG A 118 -10.96 -0.35 -3.05
CA ARG A 118 -11.22 0.48 -4.23
C ARG A 118 -11.33 1.95 -3.88
N PHE A 119 -10.65 2.78 -4.65
CA PHE A 119 -10.76 4.22 -4.54
C PHE A 119 -12.09 4.72 -5.11
N SER A 120 -12.72 5.66 -4.43
CA SER A 120 -13.84 6.44 -4.98
C SER A 120 -13.38 7.27 -6.18
N ALA A 121 -14.33 7.67 -7.04
CA ALA A 121 -14.03 8.44 -8.25
C ALA A 121 -13.32 9.78 -7.97
N ASP A 122 -13.57 10.37 -6.80
CA ASP A 122 -12.91 11.61 -6.34
C ASP A 122 -11.60 11.36 -5.57
N GLY A 123 -11.20 10.10 -5.39
CA GLY A 123 -9.99 9.69 -4.69
C GLY A 123 -9.98 10.02 -3.19
N ARG A 124 -11.14 10.29 -2.58
CA ARG A 124 -11.24 10.66 -1.16
C ARG A 124 -11.52 9.47 -0.25
N VAL A 125 -11.95 8.34 -0.79
CA VAL A 125 -12.22 7.12 -0.03
C VAL A 125 -11.48 5.96 -0.68
N ASN A 126 -10.90 5.06 0.12
CA ASN A 126 -10.54 3.70 -0.30
C ASN A 126 -11.31 2.73 0.59
N ASP A 127 -12.25 1.99 0.01
CA ASP A 127 -13.08 1.04 0.75
C ASP A 127 -12.68 -0.38 0.40
N GLY A 128 -12.36 -1.19 1.41
CA GLY A 128 -11.78 -2.50 1.20
C GLY A 128 -11.81 -3.42 2.42
N ALA A 129 -11.07 -4.51 2.32
CA ALA A 129 -10.93 -5.46 3.41
C ALA A 129 -9.58 -6.17 3.36
N TRP A 130 -9.04 -6.44 4.54
CA TRP A 130 -8.04 -7.48 4.71
C TRP A 130 -8.73 -8.85 4.77
N SER A 131 -8.13 -9.84 4.14
CA SER A 131 -8.57 -11.23 4.14
C SER A 131 -7.37 -12.17 4.25
N TRP A 132 -7.53 -13.29 4.95
CA TRP A 132 -6.56 -14.38 5.06
C TRP A 132 -7.27 -15.69 5.40
N PRO A 133 -6.59 -16.86 5.35
CA PRO A 133 -7.22 -18.13 5.71
C PRO A 133 -7.76 -18.10 7.14
N GLY A 134 -9.09 -18.20 7.27
CA GLY A 134 -9.76 -18.21 8.57
C GLY A 134 -10.07 -16.84 9.17
N GLY A 135 -9.84 -15.72 8.47
CA GLY A 135 -10.14 -14.40 9.01
C GLY A 135 -10.07 -13.25 8.01
N GLY A 136 -10.39 -12.06 8.51
CA GLY A 136 -10.39 -10.83 7.75
C GLY A 136 -11.15 -9.72 8.46
N TYR A 137 -10.99 -8.49 8.00
CA TYR A 137 -11.76 -7.35 8.48
C TYR A 137 -11.91 -6.29 7.39
N ALA A 138 -13.06 -5.63 7.36
CA ALA A 138 -13.28 -4.46 6.51
C ALA A 138 -12.46 -3.27 7.02
N SER A 139 -11.97 -2.44 6.11
CA SER A 139 -11.22 -1.23 6.42
C SER A 139 -11.51 -0.18 5.34
N THR A 140 -11.93 0.99 5.79
CA THR A 140 -12.20 2.14 4.94
C THR A 140 -11.23 3.26 5.32
N MET A 141 -10.46 3.72 4.34
CA MET A 141 -9.64 4.93 4.45
C MET A 141 -10.42 6.11 3.88
N THR A 142 -10.55 7.20 4.64
CA THR A 142 -11.13 8.46 4.18
C THR A 142 -10.11 9.57 4.30
N ARG A 143 -9.86 10.30 3.21
CA ARG A 143 -8.90 11.40 3.15
C ARG A 143 -9.38 12.55 4.05
N ALA A 144 -8.51 12.99 4.95
CA ALA A 144 -8.77 14.12 5.85
C ALA A 144 -8.95 15.46 5.10
#